data_AF-A0A954S2N2-F1
#
_entry.id   AF-A0A954S2N2-F1
#
_cell.length_a   1.000
_cell.length_b   1.000
_cell.length_c   1.000
_cell.angle_alpha   90.00
_cell.angle_beta   90.00
_cell.angle_gamma   90.00
#
_symmetry.space_group_name_H-M   'P 1'
#
loop_
_entity.id
_entity.type
_entity.pdbx_description
1 polymer ?
#
loop_
_entity_poly.entity_id
_entity_poly.type
_entity_poly.pdbx_seq_one_letter_code
_entity_poly.pdbx_strand_id
1 'polypeptide(L)'
;MSDRPSIDIKILEQDGTTFDIQCVIGDVTIEVISDVWLEGSELILSGVHIDGPGPGTLSPKLLREAAREFGRQWEADRVIIRGGRRTTGAHPGHIPREIVIIVK
;
A
#
# COMPACT_ATOMS: atom_id res chain seq x y z
N MET A 1 26.97 -4.98 -0.79
CA MET A 1 25.96 -4.95 -1.86
C MET A 1 24.68 -5.51 -1.28
N SER A 2 23.75 -4.65 -0.83
CA SER A 2 22.45 -5.14 -0.38
C SER A 2 21.58 -5.31 -1.60
N ASP A 3 21.41 -6.57 -1.99
CA ASP A 3 20.44 -6.96 -3.01
C ASP A 3 19.07 -6.49 -2.52
N ARG A 4 18.46 -5.53 -3.22
CA ARG A 4 17.11 -5.09 -2.86
C ARG A 4 16.17 -6.20 -3.32
N PRO A 5 15.23 -6.65 -2.48
CA PRO A 5 14.24 -7.63 -2.93
C PRO A 5 13.48 -7.05 -4.12
N SER A 6 13.23 -7.87 -5.13
CA SER A 6 12.37 -7.51 -6.25
C SER A 6 10.97 -7.19 -5.73
N ILE A 7 10.37 -6.12 -6.24
CA ILE A 7 9.00 -5.73 -5.94
C ILE A 7 8.22 -5.83 -7.24
N ASP A 8 7.26 -6.76 -7.30
CA ASP A 8 6.30 -6.88 -8.38
C ASP A 8 4.91 -6.52 -7.85
N ILE A 9 4.17 -5.70 -8.59
CA ILE A 9 2.86 -5.20 -8.17
C ILE A 9 1.89 -5.39 -9.32
N LYS A 10 0.78 -6.08 -9.03
CA LYS A 10 -0.25 -6.41 -10.01
C LYS A 10 -1.62 -6.07 -9.44
N ILE A 11 -2.45 -5.46 -10.27
CA ILE A 11 -3.87 -5.28 -9.97
C ILE A 11 -4.56 -6.58 -10.35
N LEU A 12 -5.18 -7.26 -9.36
CA LEU A 12 -5.94 -8.49 -9.56
C LEU A 12 -7.36 -8.18 -10.02
N GLU A 13 -8.01 -7.22 -9.35
CA GLU A 13 -9.39 -6.82 -9.62
C GLU A 13 -9.57 -5.32 -9.39
N GLN A 14 -10.51 -4.72 -10.11
CA GLN A 14 -10.93 -3.34 -9.93
C GLN A 14 -12.46 -3.25 -9.98
N ASP A 15 -13.06 -2.71 -8.92
CA ASP A 15 -14.47 -2.35 -8.84
C ASP A 15 -14.62 -0.86 -8.50
N GLY A 16 -14.89 -0.05 -9.53
CA GLY A 16 -14.93 1.40 -9.42
C GLY A 16 -13.59 1.99 -8.99
N THR A 17 -13.57 2.56 -7.77
CA THR A 17 -12.35 3.08 -7.13
C THR A 17 -11.66 2.05 -6.24
N THR A 18 -12.26 0.90 -5.97
CA THR A 18 -11.66 -0.16 -5.15
C THR A 18 -10.75 -1.03 -6.00
N PHE A 19 -9.51 -1.22 -5.57
CA PHE A 19 -8.53 -2.08 -6.21
C PHE A 19 -8.16 -3.21 -5.27
N ASP A 20 -8.13 -4.43 -5.80
CA ASP A 20 -7.46 -5.57 -5.20
C ASP A 20 -6.07 -5.72 -5.86
N ILE A 21 -5.03 -5.60 -5.06
CA ILE A 21 -3.64 -5.48 -5.52
C ILE A 21 -2.82 -6.59 -4.87
N GLN A 22 -2.21 -7.42 -5.70
CA GLN A 22 -1.18 -8.35 -5.26
C GLN A 22 0.19 -7.68 -5.35
N CYS A 23 0.92 -7.70 -4.23
CA CYS A 23 2.31 -7.25 -4.20
C CYS A 23 3.22 -8.39 -3.75
N VAL A 24 4.22 -8.70 -4.57
CA VAL A 24 5.25 -9.70 -4.30
C VAL A 24 6.55 -8.95 -3.98
N ILE A 25 7.07 -9.14 -2.76
CA ILE A 25 8.28 -8.51 -2.24
C ILE A 25 9.27 -9.64 -1.89
N GLY A 26 10.23 -9.90 -2.78
CA GLY A 26 11.09 -11.08 -2.69
C GLY A 26 10.25 -12.36 -2.74
N ASP A 27 10.31 -13.17 -1.68
CA ASP A 27 9.53 -14.42 -1.56
C ASP A 27 8.19 -14.25 -0.81
N VAL A 28 7.84 -13.01 -0.45
CA VAL A 28 6.63 -12.71 0.33
C VAL A 28 5.57 -12.08 -0.56
N THR A 29 4.39 -12.69 -0.60
CA THR A 29 3.21 -12.13 -1.26
C THR A 29 2.28 -11.52 -0.23
N ILE A 30 1.77 -10.32 -0.53
CA ILE A 30 0.68 -9.67 0.20
C ILE A 30 -0.43 -9.27 -0.76
N GLU A 31 -1.64 -9.22 -0.22
CA GLU A 31 -2.83 -8.70 -0.89
C GLU A 31 -3.22 -7.39 -0.22
N VAL A 32 -3.52 -6.39 -1.04
CA VAL A 32 -3.84 -5.04 -0.61
C VAL A 32 -5.16 -4.64 -1.26
N ILE A 33 -6.16 -4.39 -0.43
CA ILE A 33 -7.45 -3.87 -0.87
C ILE A 33 -7.55 -2.42 -0.42
N SER A 34 -7.81 -1.52 -1.36
CA SER A 34 -7.90 -0.08 -1.10
C SER A 34 -8.72 0.62 -2.16
N ASP A 35 -9.39 1.71 -1.77
CA ASP A 35 -9.77 2.73 -2.73
C ASP A 35 -8.50 3.42 -3.27
N VAL A 36 -8.38 3.57 -4.59
CA VAL A 36 -7.24 4.21 -5.25
C VAL A 36 -7.72 5.25 -6.23
N TRP A 37 -7.19 6.46 -6.11
CA TRP A 37 -7.41 7.52 -7.10
C TRP A 37 -6.22 8.49 -7.12
N LEU A 38 -6.12 9.24 -8.22
CA LEU A 38 -5.09 10.26 -8.41
C LEU A 38 -5.70 11.66 -8.26
N GLU A 39 -5.15 12.49 -7.38
CA GLU A 39 -5.46 13.91 -7.25
C GLU A 39 -4.25 14.73 -7.70
N GLY A 40 -4.27 15.22 -8.93
CA GLY A 40 -3.13 15.91 -9.53
C GLY A 40 -1.92 14.98 -9.66
N SER A 41 -0.92 15.15 -8.80
CA SER A 41 0.28 14.31 -8.73
C SER A 41 0.37 13.49 -7.45
N GLU A 42 -0.75 13.34 -6.74
CA GLU A 42 -0.86 12.59 -5.49
C GLU A 42 -1.67 11.32 -5.71
N LEU A 43 -1.05 10.17 -5.47
CA LEU A 43 -1.76 8.90 -5.46
C LEU A 43 -2.33 8.66 -4.07
N ILE A 44 -3.65 8.64 -3.96
CA ILE A 44 -4.35 8.40 -2.69
C ILE A 44 -4.77 6.93 -2.62
N LEU A 45 -4.34 6.25 -1.57
CA LEU A 45 -4.82 4.93 -1.19
C LEU A 45 -5.64 5.10 0.10
N SER A 46 -6.95 4.90 0.05
CA SER A 46 -7.84 5.05 1.20
C SER A 46 -8.53 3.75 1.57
N GLY A 47 -8.77 3.58 2.87
CA GLY A 47 -9.37 2.35 3.35
C GLY A 47 -8.43 1.16 3.21
N VAL A 48 -7.11 1.37 3.27
CA VAL A 48 -6.11 0.33 3.02
C VAL A 48 -6.25 -0.82 4.02
N HIS A 49 -6.47 -2.01 3.48
CA HIS A 49 -6.38 -3.29 4.16
C HIS A 49 -5.24 -4.09 3.53
N ILE A 50 -4.37 -4.64 4.36
CA ILE A 50 -3.26 -5.49 3.92
C ILE A 50 -3.46 -6.85 4.57
N ASP A 51 -3.56 -7.89 3.76
CA ASP A 51 -3.50 -9.28 4.20
C ASP A 51 -2.18 -9.93 3.74
N GLY A 52 -1.66 -10.83 4.55
CA GLY A 52 -0.35 -11.43 4.31
C GLY A 52 0.07 -12.42 5.40
N PRO A 53 1.33 -12.90 5.38
CA PRO A 53 1.78 -14.00 6.24
C PRO A 53 1.82 -13.70 7.76
N GLY A 54 1.31 -12.54 8.19
CA GLY A 54 1.20 -12.13 9.58
C GLY A 54 2.00 -10.87 9.93
N PRO A 55 1.74 -10.30 11.12
CA PRO A 55 2.44 -9.12 11.60
C PRO A 55 3.94 -9.40 11.82
N GLY A 56 4.81 -8.51 11.32
CA GLY A 56 6.26 -8.61 11.48
C GLY A 56 6.99 -9.28 10.32
N THR A 57 6.27 -9.91 9.38
CA THR A 57 6.89 -10.57 8.21
C THR A 57 7.46 -9.58 7.20
N LEU A 58 6.82 -8.43 7.04
CA LEU A 58 7.35 -7.32 6.24
C LEU A 58 7.72 -6.15 7.13
N SER A 59 8.95 -5.66 6.95
CA SER A 59 9.37 -4.44 7.63
C SER A 59 8.58 -3.23 7.11
N PRO A 60 8.29 -2.23 7.96
CA PRO A 60 7.70 -0.97 7.51
C PRO A 60 8.51 -0.23 6.44
N LYS A 61 9.80 -0.58 6.26
CA LYS A 61 10.64 -0.04 5.20
C LYS A 61 10.27 -0.65 3.84
N LEU A 62 10.11 -1.97 3.76
CA LEU A 62 9.75 -2.68 2.53
C LEU A 62 8.35 -2.27 2.04
N LEU A 63 7.39 -2.13 2.95
CA LEU A 63 6.05 -1.64 2.61
C LEU A 63 6.08 -0.22 2.02
N ARG A 64 6.96 0.65 2.53
CA ARG A 64 7.14 2.00 1.96
C ARG A 64 7.82 1.97 0.61
N GLU A 65 8.75 1.03 0.38
CA GLU A 65 9.38 0.84 -0.93
C GLU A 65 8.37 0.31 -1.95
N ALA A 66 7.50 -0.63 -1.56
CA ALA A 66 6.42 -1.13 -2.41
C ALA A 66 5.42 -0.02 -2.77
N ALA A 67 4.98 0.77 -1.78
CA ALA A 67 4.12 1.92 -2.05
C ALA A 67 4.79 2.97 -2.95
N ARG A 68 6.12 3.18 -2.81
CA ARG A 68 6.86 4.05 -3.72
C ARG A 68 6.86 3.50 -5.15
N GLU A 69 7.08 2.21 -5.31
CA GLU A 69 7.06 1.55 -6.63
C GLU A 69 5.69 1.67 -7.29
N PHE A 70 4.62 1.44 -6.50
CA PHE A 70 3.25 1.68 -6.97
C PHE A 70 3.04 3.13 -7.39
N GLY A 71 3.50 4.10 -6.58
CA GLY A 71 3.47 5.51 -6.94
C GLY A 71 4.16 5.84 -8.27
N ARG A 72 5.27 5.17 -8.59
CA ARG A 72 5.95 5.33 -9.89
C ARG A 72 5.13 4.78 -11.05
N GLN A 73 4.48 3.63 -10.88
CA GLN A 73 3.62 3.04 -11.91
C GLN A 73 2.44 3.97 -12.27
N TRP A 74 2.02 4.81 -11.34
CA TRP A 74 0.96 5.81 -11.51
C TRP A 74 1.47 7.23 -11.82
N GLU A 75 2.78 7.39 -12.07
CA GLU A 75 3.42 8.69 -12.35
C GLU A 75 3.18 9.77 -11.27
N ALA A 76 2.98 9.35 -10.02
CA ALA A 76 2.73 10.25 -8.90
C ALA A 76 4.02 10.78 -8.25
N ASP A 77 3.98 11.99 -7.72
CA ASP A 77 5.07 12.62 -6.96
C ASP A 77 5.13 12.13 -5.51
N ARG A 78 3.95 11.78 -4.97
CA ARG A 78 3.79 11.23 -3.62
C ARG A 78 2.59 10.31 -3.52
N VAL A 79 2.70 9.36 -2.59
CA VAL A 79 1.62 8.42 -2.23
C VAL A 79 1.13 8.77 -0.83
N ILE A 80 -0.18 8.93 -0.69
CA ILE A 80 -0.86 9.16 0.59
C ILE A 80 -1.66 7.93 0.93
N ILE A 81 -1.30 7.28 2.04
CA ILE A 81 -1.94 6.07 2.53
C ILE A 81 -2.80 6.44 3.74
N ARG A 82 -4.12 6.29 3.59
CA ARG A 82 -5.11 6.39 4.65
C ARG A 82 -5.56 4.99 5.03
N GLY A 83 -5.11 4.51 6.19
CA GLY A 83 -5.52 3.20 6.70
C GLY A 83 -7.04 3.13 6.93
N GLY A 84 -7.62 1.95 6.77
CA GLY A 84 -9.04 1.73 7.10
C GLY A 84 -9.39 2.09 8.54
N ARG A 85 -10.64 2.49 8.77
CA ARG A 85 -11.19 2.65 10.12
C ARG A 85 -11.09 1.30 10.84
N ARG A 86 -10.40 1.27 11.98
CA ARG A 86 -10.31 0.04 12.78
C ARG A 86 -11.70 -0.39 13.25
N THR A 87 -12.18 -1.52 12.75
CA THR A 87 -13.43 -2.16 13.19
C THR A 87 -13.20 -3.12 14.35
N THR A 88 -11.99 -3.67 14.47
CA THR A 88 -11.60 -4.63 15.53
C THR A 88 -10.18 -4.33 16.07
N GLY A 89 -9.85 -4.82 17.27
CA GLY A 89 -8.53 -4.65 17.90
C GLY A 89 -8.37 -3.40 18.77
N ALA A 90 -7.13 -2.98 19.02
CA ALA A 90 -6.83 -1.82 19.88
C ALA A 90 -7.28 -0.50 19.23
N HIS A 91 -8.01 0.32 19.99
CA HIS A 91 -8.64 1.60 19.59
C HIS A 91 -9.65 1.49 18.43
N PRO A 92 -10.79 0.78 18.62
CA PRO A 92 -11.88 0.74 17.64
C PRO A 92 -12.38 2.14 17.28
N GLY A 93 -12.66 2.38 16.00
CA GLY A 93 -13.12 3.67 15.48
C GLY A 93 -12.01 4.68 15.12
N HIS A 94 -10.76 4.41 15.51
CA HIS A 94 -9.62 5.26 15.16
C HIS A 94 -9.20 5.05 13.69
N ILE A 95 -9.05 6.15 12.94
CA ILE A 95 -8.44 6.16 11.61
C ILE A 95 -6.94 6.38 11.81
N PRO A 96 -6.06 5.45 11.39
CA PRO A 96 -4.62 5.65 11.48
C PRO A 96 -4.19 6.97 10.84
N ARG A 97 -3.16 7.62 11.39
CA ARG A 97 -2.58 8.82 10.77
C ARG A 97 -2.15 8.50 9.35
N GLU A 98 -2.39 9.44 8.45
CA GLU A 98 -1.99 9.32 7.05
C GLU A 98 -0.47 9.11 6.96
N ILE A 99 -0.06 8.21 6.07
CA ILE A 99 1.35 7.99 5.76
C ILE A 99 1.62 8.62 4.40
N VAL A 100 2.50 9.62 4.38
CA VAL A 100 2.94 10.28 3.15
C VAL A 100 4.30 9.72 2.74
N ILE A 101 4.39 9.24 1.50
CA ILE A 101 5.61 8.67 0.92
C ILE A 101 5.96 9.48 -0.32
N ILE A 102 7.14 10.08 -0.30
CA ILE A 102 7.67 10.80 -1.46
C ILE A 102 8.25 9.80 -2.47
N VAL A 103 7.86 9.98 -3.74
CA VAL A 103 8.27 9.12 -4.87
C VAL A 103 9.44 9.72 -5.64
N LYS A 104 9.41 11.04 -5.89
CA LYS A 104 10.49 11.81 -6.54
C LYS A 104 11.60 12.21 -5.57
#